data_AF-A0A5N6L511-F1
#
_entry.id   AF-A0A5N6L511-F1
#
_cell.length_a   1.000
_cell.length_b   1.000
_cell.length_c   1.000
_cell.angle_alpha   90.00
_cell.angle_beta   90.00
_cell.angle_gamma   90.00
#
_symmetry.space_group_name_H-M   'P 1'
#
loop_
_entity.id
_entity.type
_entity.pdbx_description
1 polymer ?
#
loop_
_entity_poly.entity_id
_entity_poly.type
_entity_poly.pdbx_seq_one_letter_code
_entity_poly.pdbx_strand_id
1 'polypeptide(L)'
;MAAAGGVSGACCHYHWASGEACADHAANALLCRPERHQRQPATACRCHCARPRPSRSNYVVGPLVRDVIEKQARCPTPLNSTRLPTGRPGPPQYIDAPRSPDLAPLLLPGPSHHQPTHFEPTPSSHPKPVPVPTTSSRQPKVAPSSRNLPVQAPSPRASSTRLLSSWAERRMGTYDSTVLTLVKTDTPDPYIVAAHSQFFLIFTAGDHIEIWSSPSLANFRDNHRSTTIWRPPPNTDHSDGLWAPELHCIQGRWWVFYAAAHPRHGNKSHRMWVLAGPPASQDPTTGQWEFAGPIQGMPSEQWAIDGTAFELQGQLYFVYSGWPLGVGNNDLMQNLFIIRLSTPTQASSRPVEISRPDRPWEFSHDGNGAHGINEGPQFLTSPNGTWAGIVYSCAGSWTKDYKMAVLQYRGGDPLHPGSWAKDTKPMIETAPGRRGPWGPGHGSFLHLGNETIAVYHATDKPTDGWANRKARVQRVQWTMHGPQMGGHCGPLTSDFEGELFPRRTELEIIDTQA
;
A
#
# COMPACT_ATOMS: atom_id res chain seq x y z
N MET A 1 -72.14 17.12 13.66
CA MET A 1 -71.72 18.19 14.60
C MET A 1 -70.24 18.01 14.91
N ALA A 2 -69.63 18.91 15.68
CA ALA A 2 -68.18 18.99 15.86
C ALA A 2 -67.64 18.15 17.04
N ALA A 3 -66.30 18.14 17.12
CA ALA A 3 -65.44 17.78 18.27
C ALA A 3 -65.43 16.29 18.68
N ALA A 4 -64.29 15.62 18.91
CA ALA A 4 -62.98 16.00 19.49
C ALA A 4 -62.98 16.08 21.03
N GLY A 5 -62.01 15.40 21.64
CA GLY A 5 -61.82 15.35 23.09
C GLY A 5 -60.87 14.21 23.47
N GLY A 6 -59.70 14.56 24.02
CA GLY A 6 -58.73 13.62 24.58
C GLY A 6 -58.03 14.26 25.78
N VAL A 7 -57.68 13.45 26.78
CA VAL A 7 -56.97 13.88 28.00
C VAL A 7 -55.96 12.80 28.40
N SER A 8 -54.87 13.22 29.04
CA SER A 8 -53.69 12.44 29.43
C SER A 8 -53.77 11.86 30.85
N GLY A 9 -52.94 10.85 31.17
CA GLY A 9 -52.16 10.89 32.42
C GLY A 9 -51.79 9.58 33.15
N ALA A 10 -50.62 9.63 33.81
CA ALA A 10 -50.22 8.91 35.04
C ALA A 10 -49.76 7.41 35.01
N CYS A 11 -48.44 7.28 35.00
CA CYS A 11 -47.50 6.33 35.63
C CYS A 11 -47.97 5.28 36.69
N CYS A 12 -47.28 4.12 36.68
CA CYS A 12 -46.62 3.44 37.83
C CYS A 12 -45.48 2.55 37.29
N HIS A 13 -44.21 2.71 37.69
CA HIS A 13 -43.53 2.13 38.88
C HIS A 13 -43.60 0.58 38.96
N TYR A 14 -42.47 -0.15 38.97
CA TYR A 14 -41.57 -0.21 40.13
C TYR A 14 -40.08 -0.54 39.85
N HIS A 15 -39.23 -0.25 40.85
CA HIS A 15 -37.80 -0.64 40.97
C HIS A 15 -37.66 -2.00 41.74
N TRP A 16 -36.50 -2.59 42.09
CA TRP A 16 -35.22 -2.10 42.66
C TRP A 16 -34.16 -3.25 42.56
N ALA A 17 -32.87 -3.00 42.24
CA ALA A 17 -31.69 -2.86 43.13
C ALA A 17 -31.30 -4.12 43.96
N SER A 18 -30.12 -4.29 44.57
CA SER A 18 -28.88 -3.48 44.78
C SER A 18 -27.64 -4.42 44.78
N GLY A 19 -26.37 -4.03 45.01
CA GLY A 19 -25.70 -2.75 45.36
C GLY A 19 -24.18 -2.83 45.03
N GLU A 20 -23.44 -1.71 44.91
CA GLU A 20 -22.70 -1.00 46.00
C GLU A 20 -21.26 -1.54 46.22
N ALA A 21 -20.23 -0.78 46.63
CA ALA A 21 -20.06 0.63 47.04
C ALA A 21 -18.54 1.01 47.01
N CYS A 22 -18.03 2.25 47.09
CA CYS A 22 -18.54 3.62 46.83
C CYS A 22 -17.38 4.66 46.92
N ALA A 23 -17.60 5.87 46.38
CA ALA A 23 -16.90 7.14 46.72
C ALA A 23 -15.41 7.33 46.29
N ASP A 24 -14.84 8.53 46.10
CA ASP A 24 -15.32 9.94 46.25
C ASP A 24 -14.48 10.87 45.30
N HIS A 25 -14.48 12.22 45.21
CA HIS A 25 -15.03 13.35 46.00
C HIS A 25 -15.27 14.61 45.10
N ALA A 26 -15.49 15.79 45.70
CA ALA A 26 -15.70 17.12 45.10
C ALA A 26 -14.58 17.61 44.13
N ALA A 27 -14.79 18.46 43.11
CA ALA A 27 -15.82 19.48 42.77
C ALA A 27 -15.56 20.93 43.26
N ASN A 28 -15.62 21.89 42.33
CA ASN A 28 -15.99 23.30 42.59
C ASN A 28 -16.40 24.01 41.27
N ALA A 29 -17.16 25.12 41.33
CA ALA A 29 -17.85 25.70 40.15
C ALA A 29 -18.02 27.25 40.20
N LEU A 30 -18.74 27.80 39.19
CA LEU A 30 -19.18 29.21 39.00
C LEU A 30 -18.07 30.16 38.47
N LEU A 31 -18.24 30.92 37.38
CA LEU A 31 -19.26 31.98 37.17
C LEU A 31 -19.55 32.24 35.67
N CYS A 32 -20.62 33.00 35.38
CA CYS A 32 -21.03 33.43 34.02
C CYS A 32 -21.22 34.96 33.94
N ARG A 33 -20.89 35.60 32.80
CA ARG A 33 -21.72 36.56 32.00
C ARG A 33 -20.95 37.21 30.82
N PRO A 34 -21.62 37.93 29.85
CA PRO A 34 -21.19 37.94 28.43
C PRO A 34 -20.95 39.33 27.78
N GLU A 35 -20.85 39.34 26.43
CA GLU A 35 -20.83 40.47 25.46
C GLU A 35 -19.50 41.27 25.35
N ARG A 36 -19.10 41.89 24.21
CA ARG A 36 -19.85 42.37 23.02
C ARG A 36 -18.95 42.46 21.73
N HIS A 37 -19.53 42.86 20.59
CA HIS A 37 -18.85 43.02 19.27
C HIS A 37 -17.85 44.19 19.14
N GLN A 38 -16.93 44.10 18.17
CA GLN A 38 -16.60 45.20 17.23
C GLN A 38 -16.05 44.67 15.88
N ARG A 39 -15.83 45.55 14.87
CA ARG A 39 -15.54 45.19 13.46
C ARG A 39 -14.31 45.91 12.87
N GLN A 40 -13.50 45.18 12.09
CA GLN A 40 -12.76 45.65 10.89
C GLN A 40 -11.68 46.75 11.08
N PRO A 41 -10.85 47.13 10.07
CA PRO A 41 -10.88 46.81 8.63
C PRO A 41 -9.65 46.08 8.06
N ALA A 42 -9.69 45.82 6.75
CA ALA A 42 -8.64 45.16 5.97
C ALA A 42 -7.72 46.16 5.25
N THR A 43 -6.52 45.73 4.89
CA THR A 43 -5.57 46.43 4.01
C THR A 43 -5.16 45.55 2.84
N ALA A 44 -5.09 46.13 1.63
CA ALA A 44 -4.78 45.41 0.40
C ALA A 44 -3.28 45.50 0.05
N CYS A 45 -2.67 44.38 -0.33
CA CYS A 45 -1.35 44.35 -0.97
C CYS A 45 -1.49 44.09 -2.48
N ARG A 46 -0.68 44.78 -3.28
CA ARG A 46 -0.73 44.71 -4.76
C ARG A 46 0.15 43.56 -5.27
N CYS A 47 -0.36 42.80 -6.24
CA CYS A 47 0.45 41.85 -7.00
C CYS A 47 1.42 42.57 -7.95
N HIS A 48 2.54 41.93 -8.25
CA HIS A 48 3.42 42.26 -9.38
C HIS A 48 3.67 40.99 -10.20
N CYS A 49 3.28 41.00 -11.47
CA CYS A 49 3.45 39.87 -12.38
C CYS A 49 4.69 40.08 -13.25
N ALA A 50 5.71 39.25 -13.07
CA ALA A 50 6.85 39.15 -13.98
C ALA A 50 6.83 37.79 -14.68
N ARG A 51 6.87 37.76 -16.02
CA ARG A 51 6.89 36.53 -16.82
C ARG A 51 8.32 36.19 -17.29
N PRO A 52 8.86 35.02 -16.94
CA PRO A 52 9.98 34.43 -17.67
C PRO A 52 9.54 33.93 -19.06
N ARG A 53 10.48 33.79 -20.00
CA ARG A 53 10.28 33.11 -21.28
C ARG A 53 10.79 31.66 -21.18
N PRO A 54 10.16 30.68 -21.84
CA PRO A 54 10.68 29.31 -21.87
C PRO A 54 11.92 29.21 -22.78
N SER A 55 13.01 28.66 -22.26
CA SER A 55 14.12 28.14 -23.06
C SER A 55 13.80 26.72 -23.52
N ARG A 56 14.00 26.42 -24.81
CA ARG A 56 13.90 25.06 -25.33
C ARG A 56 15.24 24.34 -25.19
N SER A 57 15.24 23.18 -24.56
CA SER A 57 16.28 22.16 -24.76
C SER A 57 15.60 20.89 -25.29
N ASN A 58 16.08 20.38 -26.42
CA ASN A 58 15.53 19.18 -27.04
C ASN A 58 16.34 17.97 -26.58
N TYR A 59 15.71 17.05 -25.84
CA TYR A 59 16.21 15.69 -25.64
C TYR A 59 15.23 14.71 -26.28
N VAL A 60 15.76 13.79 -27.08
CA VAL A 60 14.96 12.79 -27.81
C VAL A 60 14.70 11.60 -26.88
N VAL A 61 13.49 11.52 -26.35
CA VAL A 61 13.01 10.37 -25.57
C VAL A 61 12.38 9.36 -26.54
N GLY A 62 12.71 8.07 -26.37
CA GLY A 62 12.18 6.99 -27.20
C GLY A 62 10.67 6.76 -27.00
N PRO A 63 9.95 6.24 -28.01
CA PRO A 63 8.48 6.20 -28.03
C PRO A 63 7.83 5.33 -26.94
N LEU A 64 8.58 4.45 -26.27
CA LEU A 64 8.03 3.56 -25.22
C LEU A 64 7.70 4.25 -23.89
N VAL A 65 8.36 5.38 -23.57
CA VAL A 65 8.34 5.94 -22.20
C VAL A 65 7.32 7.07 -22.03
N ARG A 66 6.99 7.76 -23.13
CA ARG A 66 6.14 8.96 -23.09
C ARG A 66 4.72 8.68 -22.60
N ASP A 67 4.13 7.60 -23.10
CA ASP A 67 2.75 7.21 -22.81
C ASP A 67 2.50 6.78 -21.36
N VAL A 68 3.52 6.31 -20.62
CA VAL A 68 3.34 5.91 -19.22
C VAL A 68 3.29 7.14 -18.32
N ILE A 69 4.25 8.04 -18.47
CA ILE A 69 4.40 9.23 -17.60
C ILE A 69 3.34 10.29 -17.95
N GLU A 70 3.02 10.50 -19.23
CA GLU A 70 2.00 11.49 -19.64
C GLU A 70 0.54 11.02 -19.39
N LYS A 71 0.31 9.76 -18.96
CA LYS A 71 -1.03 9.22 -18.60
C LYS A 71 -1.23 8.94 -17.11
N GLN A 72 -0.19 8.54 -16.37
CA GLN A 72 -0.29 8.40 -14.90
C GLN A 72 -0.41 9.75 -14.18
N ALA A 73 -0.05 10.86 -14.84
CA ALA A 73 -0.15 12.23 -14.31
C ALA A 73 -1.04 13.15 -15.17
N ARG A 74 -2.09 12.57 -15.80
CA ARG A 74 -3.20 13.29 -16.45
C ARG A 74 -4.49 12.46 -16.42
N CYS A 75 -5.51 12.89 -15.67
CA CYS A 75 -6.90 12.54 -15.96
C CYS A 75 -7.33 13.30 -17.22
N PRO A 76 -7.60 12.62 -18.36
CA PRO A 76 -7.99 13.31 -19.58
C PRO A 76 -9.38 13.93 -19.41
N THR A 77 -9.44 15.26 -19.26
CA THR A 77 -10.70 15.99 -19.23
C THR A 77 -11.45 15.76 -20.56
N PRO A 78 -12.73 15.34 -20.55
CA PRO A 78 -13.45 15.09 -21.79
C PRO A 78 -13.53 16.33 -22.66
N LEU A 79 -12.82 16.33 -23.79
CA LEU A 79 -12.99 17.32 -24.84
C LEU A 79 -14.40 17.20 -25.41
N ASN A 80 -15.18 18.28 -25.35
CA ASN A 80 -16.48 18.38 -26.01
C ASN A 80 -16.32 18.16 -27.52
N SER A 81 -16.53 16.93 -27.99
CA SER A 81 -16.58 16.59 -29.41
C SER A 81 -18.02 16.70 -29.94
N THR A 82 -18.15 17.17 -31.17
CA THR A 82 -19.41 17.57 -31.79
C THR A 82 -20.24 16.38 -32.29
N ARG A 83 -21.56 16.60 -32.38
CA ARG A 83 -22.54 15.63 -32.93
C ARG A 83 -22.14 15.12 -34.32
N LEU A 84 -22.16 13.80 -34.51
CA LEU A 84 -22.44 13.14 -35.79
C LEU A 84 -23.37 11.92 -35.57
N PRO A 85 -24.06 11.40 -36.61
CA PRO A 85 -25.43 10.92 -36.47
C PRO A 85 -25.61 9.43 -36.10
N THR A 86 -26.84 9.11 -35.71
CA THR A 86 -27.30 7.78 -35.27
C THR A 86 -27.36 6.75 -36.41
N GLY A 87 -26.65 5.63 -36.25
CA GLY A 87 -26.92 4.37 -36.97
C GLY A 87 -27.40 3.28 -35.99
N ARG A 88 -28.40 2.48 -36.38
CA ARG A 88 -28.93 1.38 -35.55
C ARG A 88 -28.15 0.07 -35.81
N PRO A 89 -27.67 -0.62 -34.77
CA PRO A 89 -27.34 -2.05 -34.87
C PRO A 89 -28.62 -2.90 -34.98
N GLY A 90 -28.53 -4.04 -35.67
CA GLY A 90 -29.59 -5.07 -35.67
C GLY A 90 -29.46 -6.06 -34.50
N PRO A 91 -30.49 -6.89 -34.22
CA PRO A 91 -30.44 -7.91 -33.18
C PRO A 91 -29.49 -9.08 -33.54
N PRO A 92 -28.97 -9.81 -32.55
CA PRO A 92 -27.94 -10.84 -32.75
C PRO A 92 -28.51 -12.13 -33.38
N GLN A 93 -27.64 -12.84 -34.10
CA GLN A 93 -27.91 -14.22 -34.55
C GLN A 93 -27.42 -15.22 -33.51
N TYR A 94 -28.28 -16.18 -33.15
CA TYR A 94 -27.90 -17.36 -32.36
C TYR A 94 -27.11 -18.35 -33.22
N ILE A 95 -26.18 -19.09 -32.60
CA ILE A 95 -25.59 -20.32 -33.12
C ILE A 95 -25.63 -21.35 -31.98
N ASP A 96 -26.16 -22.54 -32.25
CA ASP A 96 -26.46 -23.55 -31.24
C ASP A 96 -25.22 -24.27 -30.68
N ALA A 97 -25.31 -24.69 -29.41
CA ALA A 97 -24.35 -25.59 -28.78
C ALA A 97 -24.79 -27.07 -28.94
N PRO A 98 -23.87 -28.00 -29.25
CA PRO A 98 -24.17 -29.43 -29.26
C PRO A 98 -24.38 -29.97 -27.83
N ARG A 99 -25.29 -30.94 -27.69
CA ARG A 99 -25.70 -31.51 -26.39
C ARG A 99 -24.77 -32.62 -25.90
N SER A 100 -24.68 -32.76 -24.58
CA SER A 100 -24.18 -33.98 -23.90
C SER A 100 -25.15 -35.17 -24.06
N PRO A 101 -24.65 -36.41 -23.95
CA PRO A 101 -25.41 -37.56 -23.45
C PRO A 101 -25.17 -37.80 -21.94
N ASP A 102 -26.17 -38.32 -21.24
CA ASP A 102 -26.20 -38.54 -19.78
C ASP A 102 -25.93 -40.01 -19.35
N LEU A 103 -25.92 -40.21 -18.02
CA LEU A 103 -26.05 -41.49 -17.27
C LEU A 103 -24.74 -42.30 -17.09
N ALA A 104 -24.46 -42.97 -15.96
CA ALA A 104 -25.23 -43.20 -14.71
C ALA A 104 -24.27 -43.27 -13.47
N PRO A 105 -24.76 -43.18 -12.22
CA PRO A 105 -23.90 -43.09 -11.02
C PRO A 105 -23.43 -44.45 -10.45
N LEU A 106 -22.33 -44.42 -9.70
CA LEU A 106 -21.85 -45.54 -8.87
C LEU A 106 -22.01 -45.25 -7.37
N LEU A 107 -22.21 -46.31 -6.59
CA LEU A 107 -22.63 -46.27 -5.19
C LEU A 107 -21.46 -46.17 -4.20
N LEU A 108 -21.72 -45.50 -3.07
CA LEU A 108 -20.86 -45.50 -1.88
C LEU A 108 -20.95 -46.85 -1.13
N PRO A 109 -19.86 -47.25 -0.46
CA PRO A 109 -20.00 -47.90 0.84
C PRO A 109 -19.11 -47.28 1.92
N GLY A 110 -19.56 -47.43 3.16
CA GLY A 110 -18.81 -47.19 4.40
C GLY A 110 -19.71 -47.52 5.61
N PRO A 111 -19.23 -47.39 6.86
CA PRO A 111 -17.85 -47.17 7.29
C PRO A 111 -17.26 -48.42 7.98
N SER A 112 -15.97 -48.38 8.34
CA SER A 112 -15.35 -49.39 9.22
C SER A 112 -14.56 -48.71 10.35
N HIS A 113 -14.95 -48.96 11.60
CA HIS A 113 -14.19 -48.51 12.78
C HIS A 113 -12.87 -49.28 12.90
N HIS A 114 -11.78 -48.59 13.28
CA HIS A 114 -10.73 -49.16 14.12
C HIS A 114 -10.11 -48.08 15.03
N GLN A 115 -9.57 -48.51 16.17
CA GLN A 115 -9.06 -47.65 17.24
C GLN A 115 -7.59 -47.26 17.04
N PRO A 116 -7.13 -46.13 17.61
CA PRO A 116 -5.71 -45.77 17.59
C PRO A 116 -4.89 -46.63 18.55
N THR A 117 -3.76 -47.15 18.08
CA THR A 117 -2.74 -47.81 18.92
C THR A 117 -1.56 -46.86 19.16
N HIS A 118 -1.15 -46.74 20.43
CA HIS A 118 0.05 -45.98 20.80
C HIS A 118 1.33 -46.66 20.29
N PHE A 119 2.33 -45.87 19.92
CA PHE A 119 3.72 -46.29 19.81
C PHE A 119 4.63 -45.22 20.42
N GLU A 120 5.46 -45.61 21.40
CA GLU A 120 6.54 -44.78 21.93
C GLU A 120 7.84 -44.98 21.13
N PRO A 121 8.74 -43.97 21.10
CA PRO A 121 9.97 -44.02 20.31
C PRO A 121 11.11 -44.76 21.01
N THR A 122 11.99 -45.39 20.22
CA THR A 122 13.33 -45.84 20.69
C THR A 122 14.44 -45.35 19.74
N PRO A 123 15.66 -45.00 20.22
CA PRO A 123 16.61 -44.19 19.44
C PRO A 123 17.86 -44.94 18.94
N SER A 124 18.27 -44.65 17.70
CA SER A 124 19.65 -44.79 17.16
C SER A 124 19.67 -44.34 15.68
N SER A 125 20.78 -43.92 15.04
CA SER A 125 22.07 -43.40 15.52
C SER A 125 22.75 -42.59 14.39
N HIS A 126 23.58 -41.59 14.72
CA HIS A 126 24.30 -40.80 13.69
C HIS A 126 25.61 -41.49 13.25
N PRO A 127 25.87 -41.65 11.93
CA PRO A 127 27.22 -41.88 11.42
C PRO A 127 28.03 -40.56 11.38
N LYS A 128 29.32 -40.63 11.72
CA LYS A 128 30.25 -39.49 11.67
C LYS A 128 30.87 -39.33 10.26
N PRO A 129 31.21 -38.11 9.81
CA PRO A 129 31.91 -37.89 8.55
C PRO A 129 33.39 -38.34 8.62
N VAL A 130 33.92 -38.79 7.48
CA VAL A 130 35.33 -39.20 7.30
C VAL A 130 36.18 -38.01 6.82
N PRO A 131 37.40 -37.78 7.35
CA PRO A 131 38.24 -36.66 6.94
C PRO A 131 38.94 -36.90 5.59
N VAL A 132 39.07 -35.83 4.79
CA VAL A 132 39.84 -35.81 3.53
C VAL A 132 41.22 -35.20 3.80
N PRO A 133 42.34 -35.83 3.37
CA PRO A 133 43.68 -35.28 3.58
C PRO A 133 44.00 -34.10 2.66
N THR A 134 44.74 -33.13 3.18
CA THR A 134 45.26 -31.99 2.42
C THR A 134 46.49 -32.36 1.60
N THR A 135 46.64 -31.75 0.43
CA THR A 135 47.89 -31.76 -0.34
C THR A 135 48.40 -30.34 -0.56
N SER A 136 49.68 -30.13 -0.26
CA SER A 136 50.39 -28.86 -0.43
C SER A 136 51.24 -28.91 -1.70
N SER A 137 51.25 -27.82 -2.46
CA SER A 137 52.27 -27.62 -3.50
C SER A 137 52.81 -26.18 -3.45
N ARG A 138 54.14 -26.06 -3.46
CA ARG A 138 54.87 -24.80 -3.58
C ARG A 138 55.21 -24.55 -5.05
N GLN A 139 55.15 -23.28 -5.48
CA GLN A 139 56.04 -22.77 -6.52
C GLN A 139 56.65 -21.41 -6.07
N PRO A 140 57.94 -21.14 -6.36
CA PRO A 140 58.60 -19.87 -6.03
C PRO A 140 58.94 -19.00 -7.25
N LYS A 141 59.49 -17.79 -7.00
CA LYS A 141 60.12 -16.81 -7.94
C LYS A 141 59.13 -15.91 -8.73
N VAL A 142 59.45 -14.68 -9.18
CA VAL A 142 60.54 -13.69 -8.88
C VAL A 142 60.07 -12.29 -9.37
N ALA A 143 60.65 -11.20 -8.84
CA ALA A 143 60.65 -9.83 -9.41
C ALA A 143 62.07 -9.24 -9.24
N PRO A 144 62.58 -8.20 -10.00
CA PRO A 144 62.04 -6.82 -9.95
C PRO A 144 62.31 -5.90 -11.20
N SER A 145 62.04 -4.58 -11.06
CA SER A 145 62.52 -3.40 -11.88
C SER A 145 62.04 -3.28 -13.34
N SER A 146 61.71 -2.13 -13.97
CA SER A 146 61.92 -0.66 -13.81
C SER A 146 63.32 -0.12 -14.18
N ARG A 147 63.53 1.09 -14.75
CA ARG A 147 62.71 2.32 -14.97
C ARG A 147 63.03 2.96 -16.36
N ASN A 148 62.36 4.05 -16.79
CA ASN A 148 63.00 5.21 -17.49
C ASN A 148 62.07 6.45 -17.66
N LEU A 149 62.67 7.65 -17.79
CA LEU A 149 62.07 8.99 -18.01
C LEU A 149 63.05 9.88 -18.81
N PRO A 150 62.57 10.87 -19.61
CA PRO A 150 62.71 12.31 -19.28
C PRO A 150 61.43 13.13 -19.63
N VAL A 151 61.04 14.25 -18.97
CA VAL A 151 61.63 15.61 -18.84
C VAL A 151 61.79 16.34 -20.20
N GLN A 152 61.42 17.62 -20.43
CA GLN A 152 60.33 18.52 -20.00
C GLN A 152 60.42 19.80 -20.89
N ALA A 153 59.31 20.48 -21.23
CA ALA A 153 59.31 21.76 -21.97
C ALA A 153 58.11 22.66 -21.56
N PRO A 154 58.15 24.01 -21.79
CA PRO A 154 57.35 24.96 -21.00
C PRO A 154 55.93 25.26 -21.52
N SER A 155 55.12 25.86 -20.63
CA SER A 155 53.70 26.18 -20.82
C SER A 155 53.43 27.59 -21.39
N PRO A 156 52.33 27.77 -22.14
CA PRO A 156 51.55 29.00 -22.14
C PRO A 156 50.22 28.86 -21.37
N ARG A 157 49.93 29.92 -20.60
CA ARG A 157 48.71 30.30 -19.85
C ARG A 157 47.42 29.48 -20.05
N ALA A 158 46.81 29.11 -18.92
CA ALA A 158 45.49 28.49 -18.84
C ALA A 158 44.34 29.44 -19.25
N SER A 159 43.27 28.86 -19.79
CA SER A 159 41.91 29.40 -19.67
C SER A 159 40.84 28.29 -19.78
N SER A 160 39.68 28.52 -19.16
CA SER A 160 38.38 27.90 -19.46
C SER A 160 38.25 26.37 -19.66
N THR A 161 38.74 25.52 -18.74
CA THR A 161 38.30 24.10 -18.67
C THR A 161 38.14 23.56 -17.24
N ARG A 162 37.34 24.23 -16.38
CA ARG A 162 37.10 23.75 -15.00
C ARG A 162 35.70 24.06 -14.42
N LEU A 163 34.64 23.97 -15.23
CA LEU A 163 33.25 24.23 -14.81
C LEU A 163 32.24 23.13 -15.20
N LEU A 164 32.68 21.92 -15.54
CA LEU A 164 31.79 20.79 -15.87
C LEU A 164 31.93 19.54 -14.98
N SER A 165 32.92 19.45 -14.08
CA SER A 165 33.05 18.32 -13.15
C SER A 165 32.28 18.52 -11.82
N SER A 166 31.97 19.76 -11.44
CA SER A 166 31.61 20.12 -10.06
C SER A 166 30.12 20.00 -9.69
N TRP A 167 29.30 19.39 -10.57
CA TRP A 167 27.88 19.11 -10.31
C TRP A 167 27.56 17.61 -10.21
N ALA A 168 28.31 16.73 -10.87
CA ALA A 168 28.13 15.28 -10.77
C ALA A 168 28.75 14.68 -9.48
N GLU A 169 29.82 15.30 -8.96
CA GLU A 169 30.54 14.81 -7.77
C GLU A 169 29.93 15.30 -6.43
N ARG A 170 28.81 16.04 -6.45
CA ARG A 170 28.12 16.51 -5.24
C ARG A 170 26.75 15.86 -5.11
N ARG A 171 26.51 15.22 -3.95
CA ARG A 171 25.37 14.36 -3.58
C ARG A 171 25.44 12.87 -3.98
N MET A 172 26.62 12.25 -3.92
CA MET A 172 26.70 10.93 -3.28
C MET A 172 26.70 11.09 -1.75
N GLY A 173 25.60 11.63 -1.21
CA GLY A 173 25.38 11.67 0.24
C GLY A 173 25.12 10.26 0.76
N THR A 174 25.45 10.02 2.03
CA THR A 174 24.96 8.83 2.74
C THR A 174 23.43 8.85 2.73
N TYR A 175 22.80 7.77 2.30
CA TYR A 175 21.34 7.66 2.27
C TYR A 175 20.75 7.92 3.67
N ASP A 176 19.83 8.88 3.75
CA ASP A 176 19.09 9.15 4.96
C ASP A 176 18.01 8.08 5.16
N SER A 177 18.22 7.27 6.21
CA SER A 177 17.32 6.20 6.64
C SER A 177 16.38 6.64 7.77
N THR A 178 16.45 7.89 8.24
CA THR A 178 15.64 8.35 9.37
C THR A 178 14.15 8.13 9.14
N VAL A 179 13.47 7.69 10.21
CA VAL A 179 12.06 7.32 10.18
C VAL A 179 11.27 8.32 10.99
N LEU A 180 10.25 8.95 10.39
CA LEU A 180 9.39 9.89 11.09
C LEU A 180 8.02 9.28 11.38
N THR A 181 7.60 9.29 12.65
CA THR A 181 6.23 8.94 13.07
C THR A 181 5.26 10.02 12.59
N LEU A 182 4.53 9.71 11.52
CA LEU A 182 3.54 10.58 10.88
C LEU A 182 2.33 10.78 11.79
N VAL A 183 1.79 9.68 12.32
CA VAL A 183 0.61 9.65 13.18
C VAL A 183 0.97 9.00 14.53
N LYS A 184 0.48 9.58 15.63
CA LYS A 184 0.78 9.12 17.00
C LYS A 184 -0.07 7.94 17.46
N THR A 185 -1.25 7.76 16.86
CA THR A 185 -2.24 6.72 17.14
C THR A 185 -2.06 5.52 16.21
N ASP A 186 -2.78 4.44 16.52
CA ASP A 186 -2.92 3.31 15.60
C ASP A 186 -3.42 3.81 14.24
N THR A 187 -2.69 3.45 13.19
CA THR A 187 -2.96 3.76 11.78
C THR A 187 -2.38 2.62 10.93
N PRO A 188 -2.89 1.39 11.09
CA PRO A 188 -2.41 0.24 10.35
C PRO A 188 -2.78 0.33 8.87
N ASP A 189 -1.92 -0.28 8.04
CA ASP A 189 -2.15 -0.44 6.60
C ASP A 189 -2.38 0.92 5.86
N PRO A 190 -1.48 1.94 6.03
CA PRO A 190 -1.70 3.30 5.55
C PRO A 190 -1.46 3.49 4.04
N TYR A 191 -2.51 3.90 3.32
CA TYR A 191 -2.47 4.32 1.93
C TYR A 191 -2.58 5.85 1.81
N ILE A 192 -1.73 6.48 0.98
CA ILE A 192 -1.67 7.95 0.84
C ILE A 192 -1.69 8.43 -0.62
N VAL A 193 -2.42 9.50 -0.88
CA VAL A 193 -2.50 10.18 -2.19
C VAL A 193 -2.31 11.69 -2.01
N ALA A 194 -1.69 12.35 -3.00
CA ALA A 194 -1.68 13.80 -3.11
C ALA A 194 -2.57 14.24 -4.28
N ALA A 195 -3.63 15.00 -3.99
CA ALA A 195 -4.57 15.55 -4.97
C ALA A 195 -5.26 16.83 -4.44
N HIS A 196 -5.77 17.69 -5.33
CA HIS A 196 -6.52 18.92 -4.95
C HIS A 196 -5.77 19.87 -3.98
N SER A 197 -4.44 19.90 -4.04
CA SER A 197 -3.58 20.61 -3.07
C SER A 197 -3.72 20.13 -1.61
N GLN A 198 -4.17 18.90 -1.40
CA GLN A 198 -4.20 18.18 -0.13
C GLN A 198 -3.40 16.87 -0.23
N PHE A 199 -3.04 16.32 0.93
CA PHE A 199 -2.78 14.90 1.09
C PHE A 199 -4.03 14.24 1.66
N PHE A 200 -4.34 13.03 1.19
CA PHE A 200 -5.39 12.17 1.71
C PHE A 200 -4.74 10.88 2.24
N LEU A 201 -4.94 10.59 3.51
CA LEU A 201 -4.48 9.37 4.20
C LEU A 201 -5.71 8.53 4.56
N ILE A 202 -5.67 7.26 4.21
CA ILE A 202 -6.72 6.25 4.45
C ILE A 202 -6.04 4.98 4.95
N PHE A 203 -6.68 4.27 5.89
CA PHE A 203 -6.03 3.21 6.68
C PHE A 203 -7.07 2.28 7.31
N THR A 204 -6.65 1.15 7.87
CA THR A 204 -7.53 0.19 8.56
C THR A 204 -8.11 0.79 9.85
N ALA A 205 -9.35 1.26 9.78
CA ALA A 205 -10.14 1.70 10.96
C ALA A 205 -11.06 0.58 11.52
N GLY A 206 -11.17 -0.57 10.85
CA GLY A 206 -11.76 -1.81 11.36
C GLY A 206 -13.30 -1.92 11.26
N ASP A 207 -14.05 -0.88 11.65
CA ASP A 207 -15.53 -0.87 11.58
C ASP A 207 -16.10 0.04 10.47
N HIS A 208 -15.24 0.84 9.83
CA HIS A 208 -15.65 1.82 8.82
C HIS A 208 -14.50 2.22 7.89
N ILE A 209 -14.84 3.01 6.87
CA ILE A 209 -13.87 3.67 6.00
C ILE A 209 -13.88 5.17 6.28
N GLU A 210 -12.73 5.74 6.64
CA GLU A 210 -12.52 7.18 6.76
C GLU A 210 -11.33 7.66 5.93
N ILE A 211 -11.38 8.92 5.51
CA ILE A 211 -10.26 9.63 4.90
C ILE A 211 -9.85 10.75 5.85
N TRP A 212 -8.57 10.82 6.20
CA TRP A 212 -7.96 11.99 6.82
C TRP A 212 -7.37 12.88 5.72
N SER A 213 -7.62 14.20 5.77
CA SER A 213 -7.06 15.16 4.81
C SER A 213 -6.28 16.30 5.47
N SER A 214 -5.23 16.78 4.81
CA SER A 214 -4.50 17.98 5.23
C SER A 214 -3.56 18.57 4.15
N PRO A 215 -3.28 19.89 4.14
CA PRO A 215 -2.36 20.54 3.20
C PRO A 215 -0.87 20.41 3.58
N SER A 216 -0.50 19.44 4.41
CA SER A 216 0.89 19.03 4.67
C SER A 216 0.92 17.64 5.31
N LEU A 217 1.98 16.86 5.07
CA LEU A 217 2.18 15.58 5.76
C LEU A 217 2.35 15.76 7.28
N ALA A 218 3.06 16.82 7.70
CA ALA A 218 3.28 17.15 9.11
C ALA A 218 1.98 17.33 9.91
N ASN A 219 0.92 17.81 9.28
CA ASN A 219 -0.36 18.00 9.93
C ASN A 219 -1.06 16.69 10.30
N PHE A 220 -0.78 15.54 9.66
CA PHE A 220 -1.42 14.27 10.06
C PHE A 220 -1.18 13.90 11.52
N ARG A 221 -0.10 14.39 12.11
CA ARG A 221 0.29 14.17 13.50
C ARG A 221 -0.68 14.73 14.54
N ASP A 222 -1.30 15.90 14.25
CA ASP A 222 -2.01 16.73 15.24
C ASP A 222 -3.09 17.68 14.67
N ASN A 223 -3.15 17.91 13.35
CA ASN A 223 -3.93 18.98 12.70
C ASN A 223 -4.57 18.54 11.35
N HIS A 224 -5.05 17.28 11.25
CA HIS A 224 -5.78 16.78 10.08
C HIS A 224 -7.31 16.95 10.24
N ARG A 225 -8.05 16.82 9.14
CA ARG A 225 -9.52 16.62 9.16
C ARG A 225 -9.81 15.14 8.90
N SER A 226 -10.43 14.44 9.85
CA SER A 226 -11.06 13.13 9.58
C SER A 226 -12.41 13.33 8.87
N THR A 227 -12.81 12.37 8.04
CA THR A 227 -14.17 12.22 7.49
C THR A 227 -14.43 10.74 7.20
N THR A 228 -15.32 10.11 7.99
CA THR A 228 -15.95 8.84 7.61
C THR A 228 -16.68 9.01 6.27
N ILE A 229 -16.34 8.19 5.28
CA ILE A 229 -17.00 8.17 3.97
C ILE A 229 -18.00 7.01 3.83
N TRP A 230 -17.81 5.92 4.57
CA TRP A 230 -18.68 4.74 4.50
C TRP A 230 -18.74 3.99 5.84
N ARG A 231 -19.94 3.53 6.20
CA ARG A 231 -20.16 2.51 7.23
C ARG A 231 -21.05 1.41 6.63
N PRO A 232 -20.66 0.13 6.69
CA PRO A 232 -21.42 -0.95 6.09
C PRO A 232 -22.72 -1.22 6.88
N PRO A 233 -23.80 -1.68 6.22
CA PRO A 233 -24.96 -2.23 6.93
C PRO A 233 -24.53 -3.45 7.77
N PRO A 234 -24.97 -3.59 9.03
CA PRO A 234 -24.49 -4.65 9.92
C PRO A 234 -25.06 -6.02 9.54
N ASN A 235 -24.24 -7.07 9.67
CA ASN A 235 -24.54 -8.46 9.28
C ASN A 235 -24.67 -8.65 7.75
N THR A 236 -23.76 -8.05 6.98
CA THR A 236 -23.55 -8.34 5.55
C THR A 236 -22.17 -8.96 5.34
N ASP A 237 -21.89 -9.43 4.12
CA ASP A 237 -20.59 -10.01 3.74
C ASP A 237 -19.40 -9.03 3.75
N HIS A 238 -19.68 -7.75 4.03
CA HIS A 238 -18.73 -6.64 4.01
C HIS A 238 -18.84 -5.76 5.28
N SER A 239 -19.28 -6.33 6.41
CA SER A 239 -19.58 -5.60 7.66
C SER A 239 -18.73 -5.99 8.87
N ASP A 240 -17.67 -6.76 8.69
CA ASP A 240 -16.70 -7.13 9.72
C ASP A 240 -15.28 -7.09 9.14
N GLY A 241 -14.28 -6.81 9.97
CA GLY A 241 -12.88 -6.73 9.55
C GLY A 241 -12.61 -5.81 8.35
N LEU A 242 -13.01 -4.53 8.42
CA LEU A 242 -12.75 -3.59 7.33
C LEU A 242 -11.26 -3.20 7.31
N TRP A 243 -10.50 -3.85 6.42
CA TRP A 243 -9.04 -3.80 6.35
C TRP A 243 -8.54 -3.22 5.01
N ALA A 244 -7.33 -2.66 5.05
CA ALA A 244 -6.54 -2.17 3.93
C ALA A 244 -7.33 -1.35 2.87
N PRO A 245 -8.05 -0.29 3.26
CA PRO A 245 -8.73 0.56 2.29
C PRO A 245 -7.75 1.47 1.52
N GLU A 246 -7.71 1.33 0.19
CA GLU A 246 -6.90 2.16 -0.70
C GLU A 246 -7.75 3.13 -1.51
N LEU A 247 -7.40 4.42 -1.53
CA LEU A 247 -8.09 5.46 -2.30
C LEU A 247 -7.46 5.63 -3.68
N HIS A 248 -8.12 5.15 -4.72
CA HIS A 248 -7.65 5.20 -6.11
C HIS A 248 -8.42 6.23 -6.94
N CYS A 249 -7.77 6.85 -7.92
CA CYS A 249 -8.46 7.62 -8.96
C CYS A 249 -8.29 6.90 -10.30
N ILE A 250 -9.38 6.33 -10.81
CA ILE A 250 -9.37 5.49 -12.01
C ILE A 250 -10.47 5.96 -12.95
N GLN A 251 -10.11 6.22 -14.21
CA GLN A 251 -11.02 6.61 -15.28
C GLN A 251 -11.88 7.86 -14.92
N GLY A 252 -11.29 8.81 -14.19
CA GLY A 252 -11.91 10.09 -13.82
C GLY A 252 -12.88 10.02 -12.64
N ARG A 253 -12.83 8.97 -11.81
CA ARG A 253 -13.63 8.81 -10.58
C ARG A 253 -12.75 8.30 -9.43
N TRP A 254 -13.08 8.73 -8.21
CA TRP A 254 -12.51 8.17 -6.98
C TRP A 254 -13.12 6.79 -6.66
N TRP A 255 -12.30 5.84 -6.26
CA TRP A 255 -12.67 4.50 -5.86
C TRP A 255 -11.99 4.15 -4.53
N VAL A 256 -12.62 3.32 -3.71
CA VAL A 256 -11.93 2.66 -2.60
C VAL A 256 -12.04 1.15 -2.76
N PHE A 257 -10.89 0.49 -2.81
CA PHE A 257 -10.79 -0.96 -2.68
C PHE A 257 -10.50 -1.28 -1.22
N TYR A 258 -11.23 -2.23 -0.63
CA TYR A 258 -11.03 -2.62 0.76
C TYR A 258 -11.38 -4.10 0.97
N ALA A 259 -10.77 -4.73 1.98
CA ALA A 259 -11.13 -6.07 2.40
C ALA A 259 -12.19 -6.01 3.51
N ALA A 260 -13.16 -6.93 3.49
CA ALA A 260 -14.13 -7.12 4.57
C ALA A 260 -14.76 -8.52 4.54
N ALA A 261 -15.26 -8.97 5.69
CA ALA A 261 -15.83 -10.29 5.95
C ALA A 261 -17.29 -10.23 6.41
N HIS A 262 -17.94 -11.40 6.45
CA HIS A 262 -19.22 -11.60 7.11
C HIS A 262 -19.01 -11.94 8.60
N PRO A 263 -19.58 -11.22 9.57
CA PRO A 263 -19.30 -11.42 11.01
C PRO A 263 -19.61 -12.85 11.52
N ARG A 264 -20.70 -13.48 11.05
CA ARG A 264 -21.02 -14.90 11.38
C ARG A 264 -20.04 -15.93 10.81
N HIS A 265 -19.13 -15.54 9.93
CA HIS A 265 -18.19 -16.44 9.25
C HIS A 265 -16.73 -16.09 9.56
N GLY A 266 -16.45 -14.86 9.99
CA GLY A 266 -15.14 -14.40 10.45
C GLY A 266 -14.09 -14.42 9.33
N ASN A 267 -12.81 -14.46 9.72
CA ASN A 267 -11.68 -14.20 8.83
C ASN A 267 -11.74 -14.92 7.47
N LYS A 268 -12.07 -16.21 7.42
CA LYS A 268 -12.18 -17.00 6.18
C LYS A 268 -13.14 -16.43 5.11
N SER A 269 -14.04 -15.53 5.50
CA SER A 269 -14.98 -14.85 4.61
C SER A 269 -14.50 -13.50 4.08
N HIS A 270 -13.27 -13.05 4.38
CA HIS A 270 -12.73 -11.83 3.77
C HIS A 270 -12.67 -11.94 2.24
N ARG A 271 -13.20 -10.90 1.58
CA ARG A 271 -13.16 -10.67 0.13
C ARG A 271 -12.81 -9.22 -0.16
N MET A 272 -12.44 -8.93 -1.40
CA MET A 272 -12.27 -7.56 -1.88
C MET A 272 -13.59 -6.93 -2.32
N TRP A 273 -13.85 -5.75 -1.78
CA TRP A 273 -15.05 -4.93 -2.02
C TRP A 273 -14.65 -3.55 -2.55
N VAL A 274 -15.60 -2.89 -3.22
CA VAL A 274 -15.38 -1.61 -3.91
C VAL A 274 -16.42 -0.59 -3.50
N LEU A 275 -15.97 0.63 -3.21
CA LEU A 275 -16.80 1.83 -3.12
C LEU A 275 -16.56 2.72 -4.34
N ALA A 276 -17.62 3.23 -4.95
CA ALA A 276 -17.57 4.25 -5.99
C ALA A 276 -17.78 5.64 -5.36
N GLY A 277 -16.76 6.48 -5.39
CA GLY A 277 -16.77 7.84 -4.87
C GLY A 277 -17.17 8.88 -5.92
N PRO A 278 -17.00 10.18 -5.60
CA PRO A 278 -17.31 11.27 -6.54
C PRO A 278 -16.38 11.27 -7.77
N PRO A 279 -16.72 12.05 -8.81
CA PRO A 279 -15.78 12.32 -9.91
C PRO A 279 -14.44 12.86 -9.40
N ALA A 280 -13.35 12.49 -10.06
CA ALA A 280 -11.99 12.86 -9.66
C ALA A 280 -11.70 14.38 -9.68
N SER A 281 -12.61 15.19 -10.21
CA SER A 281 -12.57 16.66 -10.15
C SER A 281 -13.13 17.24 -8.83
N GLN A 282 -13.49 16.40 -7.87
CA GLN A 282 -14.07 16.79 -6.57
C GLN A 282 -13.31 16.17 -5.41
N ASP A 283 -13.21 16.90 -4.30
CA ASP A 283 -12.57 16.43 -3.07
C ASP A 283 -13.29 15.16 -2.54
N PRO A 284 -12.57 14.02 -2.38
CA PRO A 284 -13.16 12.75 -1.97
C PRO A 284 -13.79 12.77 -0.57
N THR A 285 -13.47 13.77 0.26
CA THR A 285 -14.08 14.02 1.58
C THR A 285 -15.34 14.89 1.54
N THR A 286 -15.87 15.21 0.34
CA THR A 286 -17.05 16.09 0.17
C THR A 286 -18.17 15.49 -0.69
N GLY A 287 -17.86 14.50 -1.52
CA GLY A 287 -18.85 13.82 -2.37
C GLY A 287 -19.61 12.69 -1.66
N GLN A 288 -20.53 12.07 -2.40
CA GLN A 288 -21.20 10.84 -1.98
C GLN A 288 -20.37 9.61 -2.37
N TRP A 289 -20.49 8.55 -1.57
CA TRP A 289 -19.84 7.26 -1.78
C TRP A 289 -20.91 6.16 -1.83
N GLU A 290 -20.85 5.34 -2.88
CA GLU A 290 -21.80 4.27 -3.18
C GLU A 290 -21.11 2.92 -3.06
N PHE A 291 -21.75 1.93 -2.43
CA PHE A 291 -21.23 0.56 -2.40
C PHE A 291 -21.41 -0.10 -3.77
N ALA A 292 -20.30 -0.36 -4.46
CA ALA A 292 -20.29 -0.91 -5.82
C ALA A 292 -20.29 -2.45 -5.85
N GLY A 293 -20.16 -3.10 -4.69
CA GLY A 293 -20.12 -4.56 -4.56
C GLY A 293 -18.70 -5.14 -4.60
N PRO A 294 -18.57 -6.46 -4.83
CA PRO A 294 -17.28 -7.11 -5.01
C PRO A 294 -16.76 -6.91 -6.44
N ILE A 295 -15.46 -7.14 -6.66
CA ILE A 295 -14.91 -7.20 -8.03
C ILE A 295 -15.46 -8.46 -8.72
N GLN A 296 -16.35 -8.26 -9.70
CA GLN A 296 -17.03 -9.33 -10.40
C GLN A 296 -16.03 -10.17 -11.20
N GLY A 297 -16.16 -11.50 -11.15
CA GLY A 297 -15.25 -12.44 -11.80
C GLY A 297 -14.06 -12.90 -10.95
N MET A 298 -13.83 -12.32 -9.77
CA MET A 298 -12.95 -12.95 -8.76
C MET A 298 -13.58 -14.26 -8.23
N PRO A 299 -12.80 -15.25 -7.77
CA PRO A 299 -13.34 -16.51 -7.25
C PRO A 299 -14.08 -16.28 -5.91
N SER A 300 -15.37 -16.57 -5.85
CA SER A 300 -16.22 -16.29 -4.67
C SER A 300 -15.78 -16.99 -3.38
N GLU A 301 -15.10 -18.14 -3.50
CA GLU A 301 -14.64 -18.93 -2.35
C GLU A 301 -13.18 -18.65 -1.93
N GLN A 302 -12.43 -17.86 -2.71
CA GLN A 302 -11.06 -17.51 -2.34
C GLN A 302 -11.06 -16.38 -1.30
N TRP A 303 -10.40 -16.62 -0.17
CA TRP A 303 -10.04 -15.56 0.77
C TRP A 303 -9.10 -14.57 0.09
N ALA A 304 -9.43 -13.29 0.14
CA ALA A 304 -8.70 -12.22 -0.56
C ALA A 304 -8.72 -10.93 0.26
N ILE A 305 -7.54 -10.34 0.46
CA ILE A 305 -7.32 -9.05 1.14
C ILE A 305 -6.30 -8.18 0.35
N ASP A 306 -6.02 -6.97 0.84
CA ASP A 306 -4.89 -6.13 0.41
C ASP A 306 -4.82 -5.95 -1.12
N GLY A 307 -5.91 -5.50 -1.72
CA GLY A 307 -6.06 -5.40 -3.17
C GLY A 307 -5.80 -4.00 -3.72
N THR A 308 -4.69 -3.83 -4.44
CA THR A 308 -4.30 -2.58 -5.09
C THR A 308 -4.60 -2.58 -6.60
N ALA A 309 -5.01 -1.45 -7.15
CA ALA A 309 -5.28 -1.27 -8.59
C ALA A 309 -4.21 -0.42 -9.28
N PHE A 310 -3.84 -0.73 -10.52
CA PHE A 310 -2.88 0.07 -11.30
C PHE A 310 -2.99 -0.14 -12.81
N GLU A 311 -2.60 0.86 -13.59
CA GLU A 311 -2.42 0.70 -15.03
C GLU A 311 -0.98 0.29 -15.38
N LEU A 312 -0.84 -0.72 -16.24
CA LEU A 312 0.43 -1.18 -16.80
C LEU A 312 0.23 -1.53 -18.29
N GLN A 313 1.12 -1.04 -19.17
CA GLN A 313 0.98 -1.15 -20.63
C GLN A 313 -0.38 -0.66 -21.18
N GLY A 314 -1.03 0.30 -20.53
CA GLY A 314 -2.36 0.80 -20.94
C GLY A 314 -3.49 -0.21 -20.73
N GLN A 315 -3.34 -1.12 -19.77
CA GLN A 315 -4.39 -2.02 -19.29
C GLN A 315 -4.49 -1.88 -17.77
N LEU A 316 -5.71 -1.91 -17.23
CA LEU A 316 -5.95 -1.90 -15.79
C LEU A 316 -5.72 -3.31 -15.21
N TYR A 317 -4.93 -3.39 -14.15
CA TYR A 317 -4.69 -4.59 -13.37
C TYR A 317 -5.05 -4.35 -11.91
N PHE A 318 -5.24 -5.46 -11.19
CA PHE A 318 -5.44 -5.47 -9.76
C PHE A 318 -4.63 -6.62 -9.18
N VAL A 319 -3.87 -6.35 -8.12
CA VAL A 319 -3.06 -7.35 -7.41
C VAL A 319 -3.51 -7.39 -5.97
N TYR A 320 -3.72 -8.60 -5.46
CA TYR A 320 -4.26 -8.83 -4.12
C TYR A 320 -3.52 -9.97 -3.42
N SER A 321 -3.58 -9.97 -2.09
CA SER A 321 -3.17 -11.11 -1.27
C SER A 321 -4.30 -12.13 -1.18
N GLY A 322 -4.01 -13.42 -1.34
CA GLY A 322 -5.03 -14.45 -1.23
C GLY A 322 -4.51 -15.81 -0.78
N TRP A 323 -5.41 -16.65 -0.27
CA TRP A 323 -5.11 -18.06 0.00
C TRP A 323 -4.92 -18.83 -1.33
N PRO A 324 -4.12 -19.90 -1.37
CA PRO A 324 -3.88 -20.69 -2.57
C PRO A 324 -5.18 -21.17 -3.27
N LEU A 325 -5.28 -20.92 -4.57
CA LEU A 325 -6.45 -21.26 -5.38
C LEU A 325 -6.81 -22.76 -5.28
N GLY A 326 -8.09 -23.05 -5.09
CA GLY A 326 -8.61 -24.43 -4.98
C GLY A 326 -8.38 -25.09 -3.62
N VAL A 327 -7.68 -24.44 -2.68
CA VAL A 327 -7.52 -24.92 -1.30
C VAL A 327 -8.52 -24.20 -0.39
N GLY A 328 -9.49 -24.93 0.15
CA GLY A 328 -10.42 -24.38 1.15
C GLY A 328 -9.78 -24.30 2.54
N ASN A 329 -9.85 -23.12 3.18
CA ASN A 329 -9.29 -22.83 4.51
C ASN A 329 -7.80 -23.14 4.65
N ASN A 330 -6.93 -22.19 4.28
CA ASN A 330 -5.48 -22.28 4.44
C ASN A 330 -4.93 -20.97 5.02
N ASP A 331 -5.12 -20.78 6.32
CA ASP A 331 -4.70 -19.59 7.07
C ASP A 331 -3.17 -19.47 7.27
N LEU A 332 -2.41 -20.54 7.00
CA LEU A 332 -0.95 -20.55 7.07
C LEU A 332 -0.25 -19.96 5.83
N MET A 333 -0.96 -19.69 4.73
CA MET A 333 -0.35 -19.29 3.45
C MET A 333 -1.11 -18.15 2.75
N GLN A 334 -0.40 -17.06 2.48
CA GLN A 334 -0.85 -15.97 1.60
C GLN A 334 0.09 -15.79 0.40
N ASN A 335 -0.48 -15.74 -0.80
CA ASN A 335 0.22 -15.57 -2.09
C ASN A 335 -0.32 -14.32 -2.81
N LEU A 336 0.50 -13.69 -3.66
CA LEU A 336 0.08 -12.57 -4.50
C LEU A 336 -0.50 -13.07 -5.83
N PHE A 337 -1.71 -12.61 -6.13
CA PHE A 337 -2.41 -12.89 -7.37
C PHE A 337 -2.64 -11.61 -8.17
N ILE A 338 -2.49 -11.68 -9.50
CA ILE A 338 -2.86 -10.62 -10.44
C ILE A 338 -4.10 -11.00 -11.25
N ILE A 339 -5.00 -10.04 -11.46
CA ILE A 339 -6.07 -10.07 -12.46
C ILE A 339 -5.96 -8.86 -13.39
N ARG A 340 -6.35 -9.02 -14.65
CA ARG A 340 -6.68 -7.88 -15.53
C ARG A 340 -8.12 -7.46 -15.23
N LEU A 341 -8.36 -6.16 -15.22
CA LEU A 341 -9.68 -5.55 -15.08
C LEU A 341 -10.16 -4.99 -16.43
N SER A 342 -11.47 -4.97 -16.65
CA SER A 342 -12.12 -4.24 -17.75
C SER A 342 -12.80 -2.95 -17.26
N THR A 343 -13.24 -2.94 -16.01
CA THR A 343 -13.62 -1.75 -15.22
C THR A 343 -13.08 -1.95 -13.80
N PRO A 344 -13.03 -0.89 -12.95
CA PRO A 344 -12.67 -1.01 -11.53
C PRO A 344 -13.48 -2.06 -10.74
N THR A 345 -14.61 -2.54 -11.26
CA THR A 345 -15.51 -3.51 -10.61
C THR A 345 -15.64 -4.84 -11.36
N GLN A 346 -14.94 -5.06 -12.48
CA GLN A 346 -15.09 -6.26 -13.33
C GLN A 346 -13.74 -6.79 -13.82
N ALA A 347 -13.38 -7.98 -13.35
CA ALA A 347 -12.25 -8.76 -13.84
C ALA A 347 -12.49 -9.23 -15.29
N SER A 348 -11.43 -9.17 -16.09
CA SER A 348 -11.38 -9.64 -17.49
C SER A 348 -10.41 -10.79 -17.72
N SER A 349 -9.70 -11.23 -16.67
CA SER A 349 -8.94 -12.49 -16.63
C SER A 349 -9.30 -13.31 -15.39
N ARG A 350 -8.88 -14.58 -15.37
CA ARG A 350 -8.75 -15.34 -14.11
C ARG A 350 -7.54 -14.80 -13.32
N PRO A 351 -7.48 -15.04 -11.99
CA PRO A 351 -6.28 -14.74 -11.22
C PRO A 351 -5.09 -15.62 -11.61
N VAL A 352 -3.88 -15.04 -11.54
CA VAL A 352 -2.61 -15.73 -11.74
C VAL A 352 -1.70 -15.47 -10.55
N GLU A 353 -1.15 -16.53 -9.95
CA GLU A 353 -0.12 -16.42 -8.89
C GLU A 353 1.17 -15.85 -9.47
N ILE A 354 1.60 -14.68 -8.98
CA ILE A 354 2.84 -14.00 -9.41
C ILE A 354 3.91 -13.98 -8.31
N SER A 355 3.53 -14.20 -7.05
CA SER A 355 4.47 -14.52 -5.97
C SER A 355 3.80 -15.41 -4.94
N ARG A 356 4.61 -16.29 -4.34
CA ARG A 356 4.29 -17.00 -3.11
C ARG A 356 5.51 -17.01 -2.20
N PRO A 357 5.36 -17.13 -0.87
CA PRO A 357 6.46 -17.34 0.06
C PRO A 357 7.37 -18.50 -0.36
N ASP A 358 8.64 -18.19 -0.65
CA ASP A 358 9.67 -19.14 -1.08
C ASP A 358 11.05 -18.85 -0.47
N ARG A 359 11.21 -17.73 0.25
CA ARG A 359 12.40 -17.39 1.04
C ARG A 359 12.14 -17.63 2.53
N PRO A 360 13.11 -18.15 3.31
CA PRO A 360 12.93 -18.34 4.76
C PRO A 360 12.55 -17.07 5.54
N TRP A 361 12.89 -15.88 5.02
CA TRP A 361 12.52 -14.60 5.63
C TRP A 361 11.08 -14.14 5.36
N GLU A 362 10.30 -14.85 4.54
CA GLU A 362 8.86 -14.58 4.29
C GLU A 362 7.93 -15.33 5.27
N PHE A 363 8.51 -16.11 6.19
CA PHE A 363 7.77 -16.95 7.14
C PHE A 363 7.91 -16.45 8.59
N SER A 364 6.79 -16.22 9.27
CA SER A 364 6.75 -16.19 10.75
C SER A 364 6.46 -17.57 11.30
N HIS A 365 6.80 -17.83 12.56
CA HIS A 365 6.58 -19.12 13.21
C HIS A 365 5.93 -18.93 14.59
N ASP A 366 4.86 -19.67 14.87
CA ASP A 366 4.21 -19.73 16.18
C ASP A 366 3.66 -21.14 16.47
N GLY A 367 2.80 -21.28 17.48
CA GLY A 367 2.24 -22.58 17.90
C GLY A 367 1.38 -23.28 16.86
N ASN A 368 0.90 -22.57 15.83
CA ASN A 368 0.10 -23.14 14.73
C ASN A 368 0.96 -23.59 13.54
N GLY A 369 2.25 -23.23 13.50
CA GLY A 369 3.19 -23.66 12.47
C GLY A 369 3.99 -22.51 11.85
N ALA A 370 4.38 -22.69 10.59
CA ALA A 370 5.06 -21.69 9.78
C ALA A 370 4.03 -20.95 8.91
N HIS A 371 3.90 -19.65 9.12
CA HIS A 371 3.00 -18.75 8.41
C HIS A 371 3.75 -18.08 7.26
N GLY A 372 3.58 -18.58 6.04
CA GLY A 372 4.16 -17.98 4.84
C GLY A 372 3.27 -16.86 4.35
N ILE A 373 3.75 -15.62 4.37
CA ILE A 373 2.94 -14.45 4.02
C ILE A 373 3.60 -13.67 2.88
N ASN A 374 2.84 -13.42 1.81
CA ASN A 374 3.05 -12.33 0.86
C ASN A 374 1.74 -11.54 0.78
N GLU A 375 1.67 -10.38 1.44
CA GLU A 375 0.48 -9.52 1.55
C GLU A 375 0.84 -8.03 1.29
N GLY A 376 -0.08 -7.08 1.47
CA GLY A 376 0.16 -5.65 1.25
C GLY A 376 0.91 -5.26 -0.05
N PRO A 377 0.50 -5.75 -1.25
CA PRO A 377 1.12 -5.39 -2.51
C PRO A 377 0.83 -3.93 -2.89
N GLN A 378 1.84 -3.21 -3.37
CA GLN A 378 1.75 -1.83 -3.86
C GLN A 378 2.51 -1.73 -5.17
N PHE A 379 1.85 -1.30 -6.25
CA PHE A 379 2.53 -1.06 -7.52
C PHE A 379 3.33 0.25 -7.48
N LEU A 380 4.58 0.21 -7.92
CA LEU A 380 5.51 1.34 -7.87
C LEU A 380 6.29 1.45 -9.18
N THR A 381 6.41 2.68 -9.68
CA THR A 381 7.29 3.06 -10.80
C THR A 381 8.41 3.98 -10.31
N SER A 382 9.51 4.07 -11.04
CA SER A 382 10.49 5.14 -10.80
C SER A 382 9.99 6.46 -11.43
N PRO A 383 10.29 7.65 -10.86
CA PRO A 383 9.82 8.95 -11.39
C PRO A 383 10.17 9.24 -12.86
N ASN A 384 11.11 8.50 -13.45
CA ASN A 384 11.55 8.57 -14.84
C ASN A 384 11.03 7.40 -15.72
N GLY A 385 10.16 6.54 -15.20
CA GLY A 385 9.56 5.39 -15.89
C GLY A 385 10.50 4.23 -16.23
N THR A 386 11.78 4.26 -15.82
CA THR A 386 12.76 3.20 -16.19
C THR A 386 12.67 1.93 -15.36
N TRP A 387 11.95 1.95 -14.24
CA TRP A 387 11.72 0.80 -13.36
C TRP A 387 10.24 0.72 -13.00
N ALA A 388 9.72 -0.50 -12.89
CA ALA A 388 8.39 -0.81 -12.38
C ALA A 388 8.42 -2.14 -11.61
N GLY A 389 7.50 -2.30 -10.67
CA GLY A 389 7.35 -3.53 -9.89
C GLY A 389 6.30 -3.40 -8.81
N ILE A 390 6.16 -4.46 -8.01
CA ILE A 390 5.30 -4.48 -6.82
C ILE A 390 6.22 -4.53 -5.60
N VAL A 391 6.06 -3.59 -4.68
CA VAL A 391 6.56 -3.75 -3.31
C VAL A 391 5.51 -4.52 -2.53
N TYR A 392 5.90 -5.48 -1.71
CA TYR A 392 4.96 -6.31 -0.94
C TYR A 392 5.48 -6.59 0.46
N SER A 393 4.57 -6.94 1.36
CA SER A 393 4.84 -7.23 2.77
C SER A 393 4.88 -8.74 3.02
N CYS A 394 5.70 -9.19 3.97
CA CYS A 394 5.92 -10.61 4.20
C CYS A 394 6.33 -10.94 5.64
N ALA A 395 6.25 -12.25 5.97
CA ALA A 395 6.10 -12.75 7.34
C ALA A 395 4.81 -12.21 8.02
N GLY A 396 4.52 -12.63 9.26
CA GLY A 396 3.26 -12.30 9.93
C GLY A 396 3.20 -10.86 10.44
N SER A 397 2.17 -10.10 10.08
CA SER A 397 1.91 -8.71 10.51
C SER A 397 1.71 -8.53 12.03
N TRP A 398 1.46 -9.62 12.76
CA TRP A 398 1.44 -9.66 14.23
C TRP A 398 2.83 -9.77 14.87
N THR A 399 3.91 -9.74 14.08
CA THR A 399 5.27 -10.04 14.56
C THR A 399 6.26 -8.92 14.22
N LYS A 400 7.27 -8.76 15.09
CA LYS A 400 8.45 -7.91 14.83
C LYS A 400 9.23 -8.26 13.55
N ASP A 401 8.93 -9.40 12.93
CA ASP A 401 9.59 -9.94 11.75
C ASP A 401 8.85 -9.57 10.46
N TYR A 402 7.71 -8.86 10.54
CA TYR A 402 7.08 -8.26 9.38
C TYR A 402 8.05 -7.33 8.64
N LYS A 403 8.09 -7.41 7.31
CA LYS A 403 9.07 -6.69 6.48
C LYS A 403 8.58 -6.52 5.04
N MET A 404 9.11 -5.56 4.30
CA MET A 404 8.79 -5.38 2.87
C MET A 404 9.90 -5.85 1.94
N ALA A 405 9.51 -6.42 0.80
CA ALA A 405 10.37 -6.91 -0.27
C ALA A 405 9.81 -6.51 -1.64
N VAL A 406 10.53 -6.84 -2.73
CA VAL A 406 10.26 -6.34 -4.07
C VAL A 406 10.08 -7.48 -5.07
N LEU A 407 9.07 -7.34 -5.92
CA LEU A 407 8.76 -8.18 -7.07
C LEU A 407 8.89 -7.29 -8.33
N GLN A 408 10.10 -7.19 -8.88
CA GLN A 408 10.37 -6.31 -10.03
C GLN A 408 9.68 -6.84 -11.30
N TYR A 409 9.00 -5.97 -12.02
CA TYR A 409 8.49 -6.25 -13.36
C TYR A 409 9.61 -6.20 -14.41
N ARG A 410 9.70 -7.22 -15.26
CA ARG A 410 10.78 -7.41 -16.26
C ARG A 410 10.34 -7.20 -17.72
N GLY A 411 9.09 -6.81 -17.96
CA GLY A 411 8.49 -6.79 -19.30
C GLY A 411 7.75 -8.10 -19.62
N GLY A 412 7.12 -8.17 -20.80
CA GLY A 412 6.22 -9.28 -21.17
C GLY A 412 4.76 -9.03 -20.75
N ASP A 413 3.92 -10.07 -20.74
CA ASP A 413 2.54 -9.98 -20.23
C ASP A 413 2.56 -9.96 -18.69
N PRO A 414 1.98 -8.96 -18.01
CA PRO A 414 1.82 -8.96 -16.55
C PRO A 414 1.08 -10.19 -16.00
N LEU A 415 0.23 -10.86 -16.80
CA LEU A 415 -0.43 -12.11 -16.42
C LEU A 415 0.45 -13.37 -16.56
N HIS A 416 1.73 -13.22 -16.92
CA HIS A 416 2.68 -14.34 -16.98
C HIS A 416 3.63 -14.27 -15.78
N PRO A 417 3.73 -15.32 -14.92
CA PRO A 417 4.56 -15.26 -13.70
C PRO A 417 6.04 -14.94 -13.99
N GLY A 418 6.58 -15.44 -15.10
CA GLY A 418 7.96 -15.16 -15.52
C GLY A 418 8.25 -13.71 -15.94
N SER A 419 7.24 -12.84 -16.01
CA SER A 419 7.40 -11.39 -16.18
C SER A 419 7.76 -10.67 -14.86
N TRP A 420 7.77 -11.40 -13.74
CA TRP A 420 8.02 -10.90 -12.40
C TRP A 420 9.25 -11.56 -11.78
N ALA A 421 10.11 -10.78 -11.14
CA ALA A 421 11.36 -11.24 -10.54
C ALA A 421 11.43 -10.83 -9.07
N LYS A 422 11.29 -11.79 -8.16
CA LYS A 422 11.39 -11.56 -6.71
C LYS A 422 12.84 -11.32 -6.29
N ASP A 423 13.06 -10.27 -5.51
CA ASP A 423 14.36 -9.97 -4.90
C ASP A 423 14.82 -11.09 -3.93
N THR A 424 16.13 -11.14 -3.69
CA THR A 424 16.76 -12.14 -2.81
C THR A 424 16.80 -11.73 -1.34
N LYS A 425 16.46 -10.48 -1.04
CA LYS A 425 16.52 -9.85 0.28
C LYS A 425 15.35 -8.88 0.49
N PRO A 426 15.02 -8.51 1.73
CA PRO A 426 14.09 -7.42 2.04
C PRO A 426 14.60 -6.05 1.53
N MET A 427 13.65 -5.16 1.25
CA MET A 427 13.85 -3.74 0.96
C MET A 427 13.95 -2.91 2.24
N ILE A 428 13.18 -3.29 3.28
CA ILE A 428 13.23 -2.78 4.64
C ILE A 428 12.73 -3.83 5.65
N GLU A 429 13.47 -4.03 6.73
CA GLU A 429 13.08 -4.85 7.89
C GLU A 429 13.48 -4.19 9.23
N THR A 430 13.10 -4.81 10.36
CA THR A 430 13.53 -4.39 11.70
C THR A 430 15.06 -4.38 11.82
N ALA A 431 15.63 -3.24 12.25
CA ALA A 431 17.08 -3.10 12.36
C ALA A 431 17.70 -3.96 13.50
N PRO A 432 18.69 -4.82 13.21
CA PRO A 432 19.37 -5.63 14.23
C PRO A 432 19.97 -4.78 15.37
N GLY A 433 19.76 -5.19 16.61
CA GLY A 433 20.33 -4.55 17.81
C GLY A 433 19.79 -3.15 18.15
N ARG A 434 18.79 -2.63 17.42
CA ARG A 434 18.19 -1.31 17.67
C ARG A 434 16.88 -1.38 18.43
N ARG A 435 16.49 -0.25 19.05
CA ARG A 435 15.18 -0.04 19.68
C ARG A 435 14.12 0.39 18.65
N GLY A 436 13.98 -0.42 17.60
CA GLY A 436 12.95 -0.25 16.56
C GLY A 436 13.15 0.94 15.61
N PRO A 437 12.10 1.30 14.84
CA PRO A 437 10.77 0.66 14.78
C PRO A 437 10.79 -0.83 14.37
N TRP A 438 9.78 -1.58 14.78
CA TRP A 438 9.66 -3.02 14.53
C TRP A 438 8.53 -3.35 13.55
N GLY A 439 8.70 -4.41 12.76
CA GLY A 439 7.67 -4.90 11.85
C GLY A 439 7.25 -3.92 10.74
N PRO A 440 8.18 -3.33 9.96
CA PRO A 440 7.83 -2.39 8.89
C PRO A 440 7.10 -3.08 7.72
N GLY A 441 5.83 -2.72 7.49
CA GLY A 441 5.07 -3.26 6.35
C GLY A 441 3.76 -2.55 6.05
N HIS A 442 3.01 -3.15 5.12
CA HIS A 442 1.83 -2.64 4.41
C HIS A 442 1.87 -1.12 4.26
N GLY A 443 2.61 -0.64 3.27
CA GLY A 443 2.89 0.78 3.11
C GLY A 443 2.95 1.27 1.68
N SER A 444 2.23 2.35 1.43
CA SER A 444 2.09 3.03 0.14
C SER A 444 3.28 3.93 -0.20
N PHE A 445 3.33 4.39 -1.45
CA PHE A 445 4.45 5.16 -2.00
C PHE A 445 3.96 6.43 -2.69
N LEU A 446 4.59 7.57 -2.37
CA LEU A 446 4.20 8.87 -2.89
C LEU A 446 5.39 9.58 -3.55
N HIS A 447 5.23 9.95 -4.81
CA HIS A 447 6.19 10.77 -5.54
C HIS A 447 6.01 12.25 -5.20
N LEU A 448 7.12 12.94 -4.89
CA LEU A 448 7.16 14.34 -4.50
C LEU A 448 8.21 15.05 -5.36
N GLY A 449 7.79 15.50 -6.55
CA GLY A 449 8.71 15.94 -7.59
C GLY A 449 9.63 14.81 -8.04
N ASN A 450 10.94 14.98 -7.89
CA ASN A 450 11.93 13.94 -8.17
C ASN A 450 12.15 12.97 -6.99
N GLU A 451 11.55 13.22 -5.83
CA GLU A 451 11.72 12.40 -4.64
C GLU A 451 10.59 11.37 -4.50
N THR A 452 10.76 10.39 -3.61
CA THR A 452 9.75 9.37 -3.34
C THR A 452 9.84 9.02 -1.86
N ILE A 453 8.70 9.00 -1.18
CA ILE A 453 8.59 8.56 0.21
C ILE A 453 7.75 7.29 0.27
N ALA A 454 8.04 6.43 1.24
CA ALA A 454 7.15 5.35 1.66
C ALA A 454 6.38 5.81 2.90
N VAL A 455 5.09 5.50 2.98
CA VAL A 455 4.26 5.67 4.17
C VAL A 455 3.75 4.29 4.57
N TYR A 456 4.29 3.74 5.66
CA TYR A 456 4.13 2.34 6.06
C TYR A 456 3.85 2.21 7.55
N HIS A 457 3.28 1.09 7.99
CA HIS A 457 3.07 0.85 9.42
C HIS A 457 4.23 0.08 10.07
N ALA A 458 4.41 0.31 11.36
CA ALA A 458 5.35 -0.41 12.24
C ALA A 458 4.92 -0.23 13.72
N THR A 459 5.49 -1.00 14.64
CA THR A 459 5.19 -0.89 16.09
C THR A 459 6.30 -0.15 16.87
N ASP A 460 5.98 0.32 18.08
CA ASP A 460 6.97 0.91 19.02
C ASP A 460 7.53 -0.13 20.02
N LYS A 461 7.13 -1.40 19.94
CA LYS A 461 7.73 -2.54 20.66
C LYS A 461 7.64 -3.82 19.81
N PRO A 462 8.57 -4.78 19.97
CA PRO A 462 8.52 -6.06 19.25
C PRO A 462 7.36 -6.97 19.67
N THR A 463 6.59 -6.58 20.68
CA THR A 463 5.51 -7.35 21.33
C THR A 463 4.14 -6.66 21.25
N ASP A 464 3.99 -5.54 20.53
CA ASP A 464 2.69 -4.85 20.44
C ASP A 464 1.68 -5.63 19.57
N GLY A 465 2.13 -6.58 18.74
CA GLY A 465 1.27 -7.42 17.90
C GLY A 465 0.61 -6.64 16.76
N TRP A 466 -0.69 -6.85 16.55
CA TRP A 466 -1.50 -6.05 15.62
C TRP A 466 -1.84 -4.65 16.14
N ALA A 467 -1.58 -4.34 17.41
CA ALA A 467 -1.84 -3.03 18.00
C ALA A 467 -0.62 -2.11 17.89
N ASN A 468 -0.83 -0.80 18.07
CA ASN A 468 0.20 0.23 18.05
C ASN A 468 1.00 0.27 16.72
N ARG A 469 0.36 -0.16 15.62
CA ARG A 469 0.83 -0.13 14.23
C ARG A 469 0.60 1.27 13.66
N LYS A 470 1.62 2.12 13.70
CA LYS A 470 1.52 3.56 13.34
C LYS A 470 2.08 3.86 11.96
N ALA A 471 1.44 4.77 11.23
CA ALA A 471 1.99 5.32 10.00
C ALA A 471 3.33 6.05 10.27
N ARG A 472 4.38 5.62 9.55
CA ARG A 472 5.73 6.19 9.55
C ARG A 472 6.18 6.49 8.13
N VAL A 473 7.06 7.48 7.98
CA VAL A 473 7.63 7.92 6.70
C VAL A 473 9.13 7.68 6.70
N GLN A 474 9.66 7.17 5.59
CA GLN A 474 11.09 7.11 5.27
C GLN A 474 11.27 7.30 3.75
N ARG A 475 12.36 7.95 3.32
CA ARG A 475 12.66 8.21 1.89
C ARG A 475 12.96 6.90 1.15
N VAL A 476 12.52 6.77 -0.10
CA VAL A 476 12.95 5.73 -1.03
C VAL A 476 14.15 6.23 -1.83
N GLN A 477 15.25 5.48 -1.83
CA GLN A 477 16.39 5.71 -2.71
C GLN A 477 16.19 4.94 -4.02
N TRP A 478 16.20 5.65 -5.14
CA TRP A 478 16.20 5.04 -6.47
C TRP A 478 17.61 4.63 -6.88
N THR A 479 17.76 3.36 -7.29
CA THR A 479 19.02 2.76 -7.73
C THR A 479 18.84 2.07 -9.09
N MET A 480 19.94 1.71 -9.76
CA MET A 480 19.89 0.93 -11.01
C MET A 480 19.24 -0.46 -10.88
N HIS A 481 19.00 -0.94 -9.66
CA HIS A 481 18.31 -2.20 -9.38
C HIS A 481 16.84 -2.01 -9.00
N GLY A 482 16.41 -0.77 -8.71
CA GLY A 482 15.07 -0.45 -8.20
C GLY A 482 15.08 0.39 -6.92
N PRO A 483 13.95 0.44 -6.20
CA PRO A 483 13.80 1.19 -4.97
C PRO A 483 14.53 0.51 -3.81
N GLN A 484 15.12 1.29 -2.90
CA GLN A 484 15.77 0.79 -1.68
C GLN A 484 15.45 1.71 -0.49
N MET A 485 15.34 1.13 0.70
CA MET A 485 15.13 1.86 1.96
C MET A 485 16.22 1.54 2.99
N GLY A 486 17.48 1.42 2.53
CA GLY A 486 18.63 1.09 3.37
C GLY A 486 18.67 -0.34 3.92
N GLY A 487 17.68 -1.19 3.59
CA GLY A 487 17.55 -2.57 4.09
C GLY A 487 16.94 -2.68 5.48
N HIS A 488 17.05 -1.65 6.32
CA HIS A 488 16.48 -1.64 7.67
C HIS A 488 15.85 -0.28 8.02
N CYS A 489 14.88 -0.28 8.93
CA CYS A 489 14.42 0.94 9.60
C CYS A 489 15.60 1.73 10.18
N GLY A 490 15.76 2.99 9.79
CA GLY A 490 16.70 3.89 10.45
C GLY A 490 16.22 4.34 11.83
N PRO A 491 16.96 5.24 12.49
CA PRO A 491 16.55 5.76 13.79
C PRO A 491 15.29 6.63 13.66
N LEU A 492 14.44 6.60 14.68
CA LEU A 492 13.32 7.55 14.77
C LEU A 492 13.84 8.99 14.85
N THR A 493 13.24 9.87 14.06
CA THR A 493 13.37 11.32 14.17
C THR A 493 12.05 11.95 14.64
N SER A 494 12.14 13.16 15.19
CA SER A 494 11.00 14.04 15.49
C SER A 494 10.95 15.27 14.57
N ASP A 495 11.87 15.38 13.63
CA ASP A 495 12.06 16.55 12.78
C ASP A 495 11.17 16.48 11.52
N PHE A 496 10.23 17.43 11.41
CA PHE A 496 9.40 17.66 10.22
C PHE A 496 9.94 18.78 9.30
N GLU A 497 10.99 19.50 9.71
CA GLU A 497 11.60 20.63 8.98
C GLU A 497 12.89 20.24 8.25
N GLY A 498 13.37 19.00 8.44
CA GLY A 498 14.59 18.44 7.83
C GLY A 498 14.42 17.94 6.37
N GLU A 499 15.51 17.43 5.79
CA GLU A 499 15.59 17.02 4.36
C GLU A 499 14.64 15.87 3.95
N LEU A 500 13.85 15.29 4.86
CA LEU A 500 12.75 14.38 4.54
C LEU A 500 11.56 15.10 3.87
N PHE A 501 11.35 16.40 4.14
CA PHE A 501 10.16 17.15 3.72
C PHE A 501 10.57 18.50 3.10
N PRO A 502 10.63 18.62 1.76
CA PRO A 502 10.87 19.91 1.13
C PRO A 502 9.79 20.92 1.56
N ARG A 503 10.22 22.17 1.76
CA ARG A 503 9.38 23.20 2.36
C ARG A 503 8.14 23.47 1.50
N ARG A 504 7.08 23.95 2.14
CA ARG A 504 5.73 24.20 1.58
C ARG A 504 5.67 25.13 0.34
N THR A 505 6.80 25.69 -0.08
CA THR A 505 6.99 26.56 -1.24
C THR A 505 7.69 25.89 -2.43
N GLU A 506 8.21 24.66 -2.29
CA GLU A 506 8.97 23.95 -3.33
C GLU A 506 8.27 22.70 -3.86
N LEU A 507 7.20 22.25 -3.18
CA LEU A 507 6.28 21.25 -3.71
C LEU A 507 5.21 21.92 -4.59
N GLU A 508 5.47 22.01 -5.89
CA GLU A 508 4.36 21.78 -6.82
C GLU A 508 3.88 20.34 -6.57
N ILE A 509 2.66 20.21 -6.06
CA ILE A 509 2.00 18.90 -5.98
C ILE A 509 1.74 18.48 -7.43
N ILE A 510 2.62 17.63 -7.95
CA ILE A 510 2.31 16.77 -9.09
C ILE A 510 1.16 15.90 -8.61
N ASP A 511 -0.05 16.26 -9.02
CA ASP A 511 -1.27 15.55 -8.63
C ASP A 511 -1.12 14.11 -9.12
N THR A 512 -1.01 13.17 -8.18
CA THR A 512 -0.46 11.84 -8.46
C THR A 512 -1.39 10.95 -9.30
N GLN A 513 -2.59 11.44 -9.64
CA GLN A 513 -3.61 10.74 -10.40
C GLN A 513 -4.51 11.65 -11.29
N ALA A 514 -4.32 12.98 -11.29
CA ALA A 514 -5.19 13.95 -11.99
C ALA A 514 -4.58 14.55 -13.25
#